data_AF-A0A2D7VT27-F1
#
_entry.id   AF-A0A2D7VT27-F1
#
_cell.length_a   1.000
_cell.length_b   1.000
_cell.length_c   1.000
_cell.angle_alpha   90.00
_cell.angle_beta   90.00
_cell.angle_gamma   90.00
#
_symmetry.space_group_name_H-M   'P 1'
#
loop_
_entity.id
_entity.type
_entity.pdbx_description
1 polymer ?
#
loop_
_entity_poly.entity_id
_entity_poly.type
_entity_poly.pdbx_seq_one_letter_code
_entity_poly.pdbx_strand_id
1 'polypeptide(L)'
;MRELIGDTAFRKAIQMYLAKYSFKNVTTENFLDEVRAATTMDISAWEKDWLQQTAFKAEQAFNSLLKSSFIKKYFELNRLAALPLSEKKIQLTTALTFPDDFIGQEAVYQLVGEPIEETVPLYKKGFESKNILVRQAIALSLAEIPIALKTDFESLLNDASYVTQEAALYGLWTNFPEDRAMYLDAMKNSIGFQDKNIRQLWLTLAIVTPTYNETAKPRYIDELRSYTSPAYSFEVRQKAFGYINEIQLYDETVVNNLVNASVHHNWRFRNTARQLLDEVLKNPGIKEALKRTMNSFTNAEKNYLSRIFSEQ
;
A
#
# COMPACT_ATOMS: atom_id res chain seq x y z
N MET A 1 25.75 -14.53 5.56
CA MET A 1 26.19 -15.21 6.79
C MET A 1 25.84 -16.70 6.81
N ARG A 2 24.55 -17.10 6.88
CA ARG A 2 24.15 -18.53 6.94
C ARG A 2 24.76 -19.40 5.83
N GLU A 3 24.80 -18.91 4.60
CA GLU A 3 25.44 -19.63 3.48
C GLU A 3 26.95 -19.81 3.63
N LEU A 4 27.62 -18.89 4.34
CA LEU A 4 29.07 -18.94 4.55
C LEU A 4 29.40 -19.97 5.63
N ILE A 5 28.79 -19.86 6.81
CA ILE A 5 29.18 -20.67 7.98
C ILE A 5 28.35 -21.96 8.15
N GLY A 6 27.31 -22.14 7.33
CA GLY A 6 26.41 -23.27 7.38
C GLY A 6 25.30 -23.16 8.44
N ASP A 7 24.24 -23.94 8.23
CA ASP A 7 23.02 -23.95 9.05
C ASP A 7 23.28 -24.19 10.54
N THR A 8 24.10 -25.20 10.85
CA THR A 8 24.34 -25.63 12.23
C THR A 8 25.05 -24.55 13.03
N ALA A 9 26.14 -24.00 12.49
CA ALA A 9 26.87 -22.92 13.14
C ALA A 9 26.02 -21.65 13.23
N PHE A 10 25.27 -21.31 12.18
CA PHE A 10 24.40 -20.14 12.18
C PHE A 10 23.29 -20.22 13.23
N ARG A 11 22.61 -21.38 13.36
CA ARG A 11 21.59 -21.60 14.40
C ARG A 11 22.19 -21.55 15.80
N LYS A 12 23.37 -22.16 15.99
CA LYS A 12 24.09 -22.11 17.27
C LYS A 12 24.44 -20.67 17.65
N ALA A 13 24.96 -19.88 16.72
CA ALA A 13 25.27 -18.46 16.94
C ALA A 13 24.03 -17.65 17.38
N ILE A 14 22.89 -17.85 16.71
CA ILE A 14 21.62 -17.20 17.08
C ILE A 14 21.20 -17.59 18.51
N GLN A 15 21.24 -18.87 18.85
CA GLN A 15 20.84 -19.34 20.18
C GLN A 15 21.75 -18.77 21.28
N MET A 16 23.07 -18.79 21.06
CA MET A 16 24.05 -18.22 21.99
C MET A 16 23.82 -16.71 22.18
N TYR A 17 23.62 -15.98 21.09
CA TYR A 17 23.35 -14.54 21.11
C TYR A 17 22.07 -14.20 21.88
N LEU A 18 20.95 -14.85 21.55
CA LEU A 18 19.66 -14.59 22.21
C LEU A 18 19.70 -14.93 23.70
N ALA A 19 20.37 -16.03 24.08
CA ALA A 19 20.50 -16.43 25.48
C ALA A 19 21.38 -15.44 26.28
N LYS A 20 22.53 -15.06 25.73
CA LYS A 20 23.52 -14.22 26.42
C LYS A 20 23.08 -12.76 26.57
N TYR A 21 22.38 -12.24 25.56
CA TYR A 21 21.98 -10.83 25.48
C TYR A 21 20.48 -10.58 25.69
N SER A 22 19.74 -11.58 26.19
CA SER A 22 18.34 -11.41 26.56
C SER A 22 18.13 -10.19 27.45
N PHE A 23 17.18 -9.33 27.08
CA PHE A 23 16.82 -8.08 27.78
C PHE A 23 17.94 -7.02 27.88
N LYS A 24 19.01 -7.12 27.08
CA LYS A 24 20.14 -6.16 27.07
C LYS A 24 20.14 -5.32 25.80
N ASN A 25 20.81 -4.17 25.89
CA ASN A 25 21.22 -3.41 24.72
C ASN A 25 22.39 -4.12 24.02
N VAL A 26 22.37 -4.15 22.70
CA VAL A 26 23.31 -4.91 21.87
C VAL A 26 23.76 -4.09 20.67
N THR A 27 24.94 -4.42 20.16
CA THR A 27 25.51 -3.88 18.93
C THR A 27 25.71 -5.00 17.90
N THR A 28 25.99 -4.64 16.66
CA THR A 28 26.36 -5.59 15.60
C THR A 28 27.54 -6.48 16.03
N GLU A 29 28.53 -5.92 16.74
CA GLU A 29 29.71 -6.67 17.19
C GLU A 29 29.33 -7.78 18.17
N ASN A 30 28.36 -7.54 19.06
CA ASN A 30 27.89 -8.57 19.98
C ASN A 30 27.35 -9.80 19.25
N PHE A 31 26.72 -9.64 18.09
CA PHE A 31 26.26 -10.75 17.27
C PHE A 31 27.45 -11.44 16.56
N LEU A 32 28.37 -10.65 16.00
CA LEU A 32 29.54 -11.19 15.30
C LEU A 32 30.45 -12.01 16.21
N ASP A 33 30.60 -11.63 17.47
CA ASP A 33 31.35 -12.41 18.47
C ASP A 33 30.77 -13.82 18.66
N GLU A 34 29.44 -13.94 18.78
CA GLU A 34 28.78 -15.24 18.91
C GLU A 34 28.88 -16.06 17.62
N VAL A 35 28.89 -15.39 16.46
CA VAL A 35 29.14 -16.04 15.17
C VAL A 35 30.56 -16.61 15.11
N ARG A 36 31.58 -15.80 15.45
CA ARG A 36 32.99 -16.24 15.50
C ARG A 36 33.20 -17.38 16.50
N ALA A 37 32.46 -17.39 17.61
CA ALA A 37 32.51 -18.49 18.59
C ALA A 37 31.81 -19.78 18.11
N ALA A 38 30.88 -19.69 17.15
CA ALA A 38 30.10 -20.81 16.67
C ALA A 38 30.68 -21.51 15.43
N THR A 39 31.70 -20.93 14.78
CA THR A 39 32.31 -21.45 13.55
C THR A 39 33.84 -21.34 13.56
N THR A 40 34.53 -22.22 12.83
CA THR A 40 35.97 -22.10 12.55
C THR A 40 36.27 -21.31 11.28
N MET A 41 35.23 -20.90 10.54
CA MET A 41 35.37 -20.15 9.31
C MET A 41 35.63 -18.67 9.59
N ASP A 42 36.57 -18.08 8.86
CA ASP A 42 36.82 -16.64 8.91
C ASP A 42 35.68 -15.86 8.24
N ILE A 43 35.07 -14.94 9.00
CA ILE A 43 33.98 -14.08 8.53
C ILE A 43 34.43 -12.66 8.19
N SER A 44 35.72 -12.34 8.32
CA SER A 44 36.24 -10.98 8.16
C SER A 44 35.94 -10.39 6.78
N ALA A 45 36.09 -11.20 5.72
CA ALA A 45 35.73 -10.80 4.37
C ALA A 45 34.22 -10.53 4.22
N TRP A 46 33.38 -11.36 4.84
CA TRP A 46 31.93 -11.17 4.83
C TRP A 46 31.52 -9.90 5.56
N GLU A 47 32.12 -9.63 6.72
CA GLU A 47 31.88 -8.42 7.51
C GLU A 47 32.23 -7.18 6.71
N LYS A 48 33.42 -7.17 6.09
CA LYS A 48 33.85 -6.10 5.21
C LYS A 48 32.89 -5.88 4.04
N ASP A 49 32.48 -6.96 3.38
CA ASP A 49 31.63 -6.93 2.19
C ASP A 49 30.16 -6.61 2.47
N TRP A 50 29.61 -6.95 3.64
CA TRP A 50 28.18 -6.80 3.88
C TRP A 50 27.83 -5.75 4.92
N LEU A 51 28.78 -5.33 5.76
CA LEU A 51 28.54 -4.39 6.85
C LEU A 51 29.37 -3.10 6.75
N GLN A 52 30.58 -3.15 6.17
CA GLN A 52 31.51 -2.00 6.21
C GLN A 52 31.58 -1.23 4.87
N GLN A 53 31.46 -1.91 3.74
CA GLN A 53 31.53 -1.23 2.44
C GLN A 53 30.26 -0.44 2.12
N THR A 54 30.43 0.66 1.37
CA THR A 54 29.32 1.52 0.93
C THR A 54 28.65 1.02 -0.35
N ALA A 55 29.38 0.33 -1.22
CA ALA A 55 28.85 -0.20 -2.48
C ALA A 55 28.11 -1.53 -2.25
N PHE A 56 26.93 -1.71 -2.85
CA PHE A 56 26.19 -2.97 -2.75
C PHE A 56 26.85 -4.09 -3.58
N LYS A 57 27.02 -5.30 -3.01
CA LYS A 57 27.52 -6.48 -3.76
C LYS A 57 26.44 -7.09 -4.65
N ALA A 58 26.06 -6.40 -5.73
CA ALA A 58 25.00 -6.86 -6.63
C ALA A 58 25.24 -8.27 -7.18
N GLU A 59 26.44 -8.59 -7.65
CA GLU A 59 26.77 -9.91 -8.19
C GLU A 59 26.71 -11.02 -7.13
N GLN A 60 27.27 -10.78 -5.93
CA GLN A 60 27.21 -11.77 -4.85
C GLN A 60 25.76 -12.00 -4.40
N ALA A 61 24.97 -10.93 -4.28
CA ALA A 61 23.54 -11.02 -3.95
C ALA A 61 22.78 -11.81 -5.01
N PHE A 62 23.01 -11.51 -6.29
CA PHE A 62 22.39 -12.21 -7.41
C PHE A 62 22.74 -13.70 -7.42
N ASN A 63 24.01 -14.04 -7.24
CA ASN A 63 24.46 -15.44 -7.18
C ASN A 63 23.90 -16.20 -5.97
N SER A 64 23.74 -15.53 -4.81
CA SER A 64 23.05 -16.09 -3.64
C SER A 64 21.56 -16.34 -3.95
N LEU A 65 20.88 -15.37 -4.56
CA LEU A 65 19.47 -15.49 -4.97
C LEU A 65 19.24 -16.65 -5.93
N LEU A 66 20.14 -16.87 -6.90
CA LEU A 66 20.08 -18.01 -7.83
C LEU A 66 20.20 -19.39 -7.16
N LYS A 67 20.58 -19.50 -5.89
CA LYS A 67 20.53 -20.78 -5.17
C LYS A 67 19.09 -21.21 -4.88
N SER A 68 18.14 -20.27 -4.83
CA SER A 68 16.72 -20.57 -4.63
C SER A 68 16.06 -21.06 -5.93
N SER A 69 15.43 -22.23 -5.87
CA SER A 69 14.64 -22.76 -7.00
C SER A 69 13.45 -21.87 -7.35
N PHE A 70 12.84 -21.24 -6.35
CA PHE A 70 11.76 -20.28 -6.52
C PHE A 70 12.25 -19.03 -7.28
N ILE A 71 13.37 -18.43 -6.87
CA ILE A 71 13.90 -17.23 -7.54
C ILE A 71 14.32 -17.52 -8.98
N LYS A 72 14.92 -18.70 -9.22
CA LYS A 72 15.24 -19.14 -10.59
C LYS A 72 14.01 -19.15 -11.49
N LYS A 73 12.92 -19.78 -11.04
CA LYS A 73 11.65 -19.83 -11.79
C LYS A 73 11.05 -18.43 -11.99
N TYR A 74 11.11 -17.57 -10.98
CA TYR A 74 10.67 -16.18 -11.10
C TYR A 74 11.48 -15.44 -12.17
N PHE A 75 12.81 -15.52 -12.17
CA PHE A 75 13.67 -14.90 -13.20
C PHE A 75 13.50 -15.54 -14.58
N GLU A 76 13.17 -16.83 -14.66
CA GLU A 76 12.78 -17.50 -15.90
C GLU A 76 11.50 -16.94 -16.51
N LEU A 77 10.52 -16.56 -15.68
CA LEU A 77 9.31 -15.91 -16.15
C LEU A 77 9.56 -14.43 -16.47
N ASN A 78 10.21 -13.70 -15.56
CA ASN A 78 10.43 -12.25 -15.68
C ASN A 78 11.24 -11.87 -16.93
N ARG A 79 12.22 -12.69 -17.34
CA ARG A 79 12.98 -12.44 -18.57
C ARG A 79 12.14 -12.49 -19.86
N LEU A 80 10.95 -13.10 -19.80
CA LEU A 80 10.04 -13.19 -20.95
C LEU A 80 9.26 -11.89 -21.18
N ALA A 81 9.32 -10.92 -20.26
CA ALA A 81 8.54 -9.69 -20.34
C ALA A 81 8.76 -8.92 -21.65
N ALA A 82 9.99 -8.93 -22.17
CA ALA A 82 10.37 -8.26 -23.42
C ALA A 82 9.97 -9.03 -24.70
N LEU A 83 9.51 -10.27 -24.58
CA LEU A 83 9.07 -11.08 -25.71
C LEU A 83 7.60 -10.81 -26.04
N PRO A 84 7.19 -10.96 -27.31
CA PRO A 84 5.77 -10.92 -27.70
C PRO A 84 4.94 -11.97 -26.94
N LEU A 85 3.66 -11.69 -26.69
CA LEU A 85 2.75 -12.64 -26.02
C LEU A 85 2.76 -14.03 -26.66
N SER A 86 2.82 -14.13 -27.98
CA SER A 86 2.86 -15.39 -28.71
C SER A 86 4.00 -16.33 -28.30
N GLU A 87 5.14 -15.79 -27.87
CA GLU A 87 6.34 -16.55 -27.46
C GLU A 87 6.34 -16.94 -25.98
N LYS A 88 5.54 -16.24 -25.16
CA LYS A 88 5.47 -16.43 -23.69
C LYS A 88 4.14 -17.02 -23.19
N LYS A 89 3.15 -17.19 -24.07
CA LYS A 89 1.77 -17.59 -23.72
C LYS A 89 1.68 -18.87 -22.90
N ILE A 90 2.48 -19.90 -23.23
CA ILE A 90 2.45 -21.19 -22.52
C ILE A 90 3.00 -21.04 -21.11
N GLN A 91 4.07 -20.28 -20.95
CA GLN A 91 4.73 -20.03 -19.67
C GLN A 91 3.81 -19.22 -18.76
N LEU A 92 3.18 -18.16 -19.28
CA LEU A 92 2.18 -17.37 -18.55
C LEU A 92 0.96 -18.24 -18.17
N THR A 93 0.46 -19.07 -19.10
CA THR A 93 -0.65 -20.00 -18.83
C THR A 93 -0.31 -20.96 -17.69
N THR A 94 0.90 -21.50 -17.69
CA THR A 94 1.38 -22.43 -16.67
C THR A 94 1.47 -21.73 -15.31
N ALA A 95 2.06 -20.54 -15.28
CA ALA A 95 2.18 -19.71 -14.10
C ALA A 95 0.80 -19.35 -13.48
N LEU A 96 -0.22 -19.11 -14.30
CA LEU A 96 -1.56 -18.78 -13.83
C LEU A 96 -2.42 -20.01 -13.47
N THR A 97 -2.10 -21.18 -14.02
CA THR A 97 -2.80 -22.43 -13.70
C THR A 97 -2.27 -23.05 -12.40
N PHE A 98 -0.97 -22.91 -12.12
CA PHE A 98 -0.32 -23.39 -10.91
C PHE A 98 0.49 -22.27 -10.23
N PRO A 99 -0.17 -21.18 -9.78
CA PRO A 99 0.55 -20.04 -9.27
C PRO A 99 1.12 -20.31 -7.88
N ASP A 100 2.38 -19.94 -7.70
CA ASP A 100 2.79 -19.36 -6.44
C ASP A 100 2.51 -17.85 -6.45
N ASP A 101 2.56 -17.27 -5.25
CA ASP A 101 2.28 -15.88 -4.97
C ASP A 101 2.93 -14.90 -5.94
N PHE A 102 4.22 -15.03 -6.22
CA PHE A 102 4.97 -14.02 -6.97
C PHE A 102 5.08 -14.34 -8.45
N ILE A 103 5.18 -15.62 -8.82
CA ILE A 103 5.21 -16.02 -10.23
C ILE A 103 3.85 -15.77 -10.89
N GLY A 104 2.76 -16.02 -10.17
CA GLY A 104 1.43 -15.70 -10.66
C GLY A 104 1.22 -14.18 -10.82
N GLN A 105 1.73 -13.36 -9.90
CA GLN A 105 1.70 -11.89 -10.03
C GLN A 105 2.50 -11.40 -11.24
N GLU A 106 3.73 -11.88 -11.40
CA GLU A 106 4.57 -11.57 -12.55
C GLU A 106 3.87 -11.94 -13.86
N ALA A 107 3.19 -13.09 -13.90
CA ALA A 107 2.44 -13.50 -15.07
C ALA A 107 1.32 -12.52 -15.41
N VAL A 108 0.58 -12.03 -14.40
CA VAL A 108 -0.46 -10.99 -14.58
C VAL A 108 0.15 -9.69 -15.08
N TYR A 109 1.27 -9.24 -14.51
CA TYR A 109 1.92 -7.99 -14.92
C TYR A 109 2.38 -8.02 -16.37
N GLN A 110 2.82 -9.18 -16.88
CA GLN A 110 3.19 -9.34 -18.28
C GLN A 110 1.98 -9.37 -19.26
N LEU A 111 0.74 -9.41 -18.77
CA LEU A 111 -0.46 -9.24 -19.60
C LEU A 111 -0.82 -7.77 -19.82
N VAL A 112 -0.26 -6.86 -19.03
CA VAL A 112 -0.58 -5.42 -19.11
C VAL A 112 -0.05 -4.85 -20.42
N GLY A 113 -0.91 -4.22 -21.20
CA GLY A 113 -0.57 -3.62 -22.50
C GLY A 113 -0.55 -4.59 -23.68
N GLU A 114 -0.73 -5.89 -23.46
CA GLU A 114 -0.87 -6.89 -24.52
C GLU A 114 -2.31 -6.89 -25.10
N PRO A 115 -2.52 -7.40 -26.34
CA PRO A 115 -3.84 -7.43 -26.97
C PRO A 115 -4.91 -8.12 -26.11
N ILE A 116 -6.01 -7.41 -25.84
CA ILE A 116 -7.00 -7.84 -24.86
C ILE A 116 -7.69 -9.16 -25.23
N GLU A 117 -7.95 -9.35 -26.52
CA GLU A 117 -8.57 -10.55 -27.08
C GLU A 117 -7.72 -11.81 -26.78
N GLU A 118 -6.40 -11.66 -26.71
CA GLU A 118 -5.48 -12.75 -26.43
C GLU A 118 -5.26 -12.98 -24.93
N THR A 119 -5.41 -11.95 -24.10
CA THR A 119 -5.15 -12.01 -22.66
C THR A 119 -6.39 -12.39 -21.84
N VAL A 120 -7.62 -12.20 -22.35
CA VAL A 120 -8.87 -12.58 -21.66
C VAL A 120 -8.82 -14.02 -21.11
N PRO A 121 -8.43 -15.05 -21.88
CA PRO A 121 -8.34 -16.42 -21.36
C PRO A 121 -7.31 -16.59 -20.21
N LEU A 122 -6.25 -15.78 -20.21
CA LEU A 122 -5.20 -15.80 -19.19
C LEU A 122 -5.70 -15.10 -17.91
N TYR A 123 -6.36 -13.95 -18.04
CA TYR A 123 -6.97 -13.28 -16.90
C TYR A 123 -8.00 -14.18 -16.19
N LYS A 124 -8.84 -14.91 -16.95
CA LYS A 124 -9.79 -15.88 -16.38
C LYS A 124 -9.11 -16.93 -15.50
N LYS A 125 -7.97 -17.49 -15.94
CA LYS A 125 -7.16 -18.38 -15.11
C LYS A 125 -6.66 -17.70 -13.84
N GLY A 126 -6.25 -16.43 -13.95
CA GLY A 126 -5.85 -15.63 -12.80
C GLY A 126 -6.98 -15.43 -11.78
N PHE A 127 -8.20 -15.17 -12.21
CA PHE A 127 -9.38 -15.11 -11.34
C PHE A 127 -9.67 -16.47 -10.67
N GLU A 128 -9.59 -17.56 -11.44
CA GLU A 128 -9.85 -18.93 -10.99
C GLU A 128 -8.73 -19.52 -10.09
N SER A 129 -7.55 -18.88 -10.04
CA SER A 129 -6.34 -19.39 -9.39
C SER A 129 -6.46 -19.71 -7.90
N LYS A 130 -7.49 -19.18 -7.23
CA LYS A 130 -7.65 -19.17 -5.76
C LYS A 130 -6.49 -18.51 -4.99
N ASN A 131 -5.47 -18.00 -5.68
CA ASN A 131 -4.36 -17.27 -5.08
C ASN A 131 -4.73 -15.79 -4.86
N ILE A 132 -4.62 -15.31 -3.62
CA ILE A 132 -4.98 -13.94 -3.24
C ILE A 132 -4.12 -12.92 -3.98
N LEU A 133 -2.81 -13.14 -4.06
CA LEU A 133 -1.87 -12.20 -4.64
C LEU A 133 -1.98 -12.11 -6.16
N VAL A 134 -2.36 -13.20 -6.83
CA VAL A 134 -2.70 -13.20 -8.26
C VAL A 134 -3.94 -12.35 -8.53
N ARG A 135 -5.04 -12.58 -7.81
CA ARG A 135 -6.27 -11.77 -7.97
C ARG A 135 -6.05 -10.31 -7.61
N GLN A 136 -5.24 -10.04 -6.58
CA GLN A 136 -4.83 -8.69 -6.21
C GLN A 136 -4.03 -8.01 -7.32
N ALA A 137 -3.09 -8.72 -7.98
CA ALA A 137 -2.37 -8.15 -9.11
C ALA A 137 -3.33 -7.76 -10.25
N ILE A 138 -4.32 -8.61 -10.57
CA ILE A 138 -5.33 -8.29 -11.59
C ILE A 138 -6.09 -7.01 -11.21
N ALA A 139 -6.60 -6.95 -9.98
CA ALA A 139 -7.36 -5.80 -9.49
C ALA A 139 -6.57 -4.49 -9.53
N LEU A 140 -5.26 -4.57 -9.26
CA LEU A 140 -4.37 -3.40 -9.19
C LEU A 140 -3.79 -2.99 -10.54
N SER A 141 -3.70 -3.89 -11.52
CA SER A 141 -3.02 -3.60 -12.80
C SER A 141 -3.95 -3.50 -14.01
N LEU A 142 -5.14 -4.12 -13.98
CA LEU A 142 -6.10 -4.07 -15.08
C LEU A 142 -6.93 -2.78 -15.01
N ALA A 143 -6.40 -1.68 -15.56
CA ALA A 143 -7.02 -0.37 -15.48
C ALA A 143 -8.34 -0.25 -16.28
N GLU A 144 -8.31 -0.70 -17.54
CA GLU A 144 -9.50 -0.79 -18.40
C GLU A 144 -10.07 -2.21 -18.32
N ILE A 145 -11.26 -2.35 -17.73
CA ILE A 145 -11.87 -3.67 -17.49
C ILE A 145 -12.73 -4.03 -18.70
N PRO A 146 -12.36 -5.06 -19.49
CA PRO A 146 -13.15 -5.46 -20.65
C PRO A 146 -14.48 -6.06 -20.20
N ILE A 147 -15.53 -5.86 -20.98
CA ILE A 147 -16.85 -6.42 -20.69
C ILE A 147 -16.82 -7.95 -20.52
N ALA A 148 -15.93 -8.63 -21.25
CA ALA A 148 -15.72 -10.08 -21.18
C ALA A 148 -15.17 -10.57 -19.82
N LEU A 149 -14.59 -9.68 -19.01
CA LEU A 149 -14.05 -9.95 -17.68
C LEU A 149 -14.87 -9.28 -16.57
N LYS A 150 -15.92 -8.53 -16.90
CA LYS A 150 -16.71 -7.77 -15.93
C LYS A 150 -17.20 -8.65 -14.78
N THR A 151 -17.87 -9.76 -15.07
CA THR A 151 -18.40 -10.67 -14.04
C THR A 151 -17.30 -11.30 -13.17
N ASP A 152 -16.16 -11.66 -13.78
CA ASP A 152 -15.01 -12.18 -13.03
C ASP A 152 -14.45 -11.11 -12.08
N PHE A 153 -14.39 -9.85 -12.55
CA PHE A 153 -13.93 -8.72 -11.76
C PHE A 153 -14.93 -8.33 -10.65
N GLU A 154 -16.23 -8.43 -10.89
CA GLU A 154 -17.27 -8.23 -9.88
C GLU A 154 -17.15 -9.21 -8.71
N SER A 155 -16.67 -10.43 -8.96
CA SER A 155 -16.43 -11.41 -7.90
C SER A 155 -15.40 -10.92 -6.87
N LEU A 156 -14.48 -10.03 -7.27
CA LEU A 156 -13.43 -9.47 -6.40
C LEU A 156 -13.96 -8.54 -5.31
N LEU A 157 -15.20 -8.04 -5.43
CA LEU A 157 -15.86 -7.30 -4.34
C LEU A 157 -16.01 -8.16 -3.07
N ASN A 158 -16.01 -9.49 -3.21
CA ASN A 158 -16.08 -10.45 -2.11
C ASN A 158 -14.74 -11.16 -1.85
N ASP A 159 -13.63 -10.63 -2.35
CA ASP A 159 -12.31 -11.24 -2.20
C ASP A 159 -11.86 -11.33 -0.73
N ALA A 160 -10.98 -12.28 -0.38
CA ALA A 160 -10.42 -12.36 0.97
C ALA A 160 -9.49 -11.18 1.33
N SER A 161 -8.92 -10.49 0.35
CA SER A 161 -8.04 -9.33 0.55
C SER A 161 -8.81 -8.02 0.48
N TYR A 162 -8.72 -7.21 1.54
CA TYR A 162 -9.27 -5.85 1.53
C TYR A 162 -8.59 -4.93 0.51
N VAL A 163 -7.34 -5.20 0.12
CA VAL A 163 -6.67 -4.47 -0.97
C VAL A 163 -7.37 -4.78 -2.30
N THR A 164 -7.66 -6.05 -2.55
CA THR A 164 -8.36 -6.49 -3.75
C THR A 164 -9.77 -5.94 -3.80
N GLN A 165 -10.51 -5.95 -2.68
CA GLN A 165 -11.85 -5.37 -2.60
C GLN A 165 -11.87 -3.86 -2.84
N GLU A 166 -10.93 -3.11 -2.25
CA GLU A 166 -10.81 -1.64 -2.45
C GLU A 166 -10.54 -1.31 -3.92
N ALA A 167 -9.56 -2.00 -4.52
CA ALA A 167 -9.23 -1.86 -5.94
C ALA A 167 -10.40 -2.25 -6.85
N ALA A 168 -11.12 -3.34 -6.51
CA ALA A 168 -12.26 -3.81 -7.27
C ALA A 168 -13.41 -2.80 -7.26
N LEU A 169 -13.75 -2.25 -6.09
CA LEU A 169 -14.79 -1.23 -5.95
C LEU A 169 -14.48 0.01 -6.80
N TYR A 170 -13.25 0.54 -6.70
CA TYR A 170 -12.85 1.70 -7.48
C TYR A 170 -12.81 1.41 -9.00
N GLY A 171 -12.23 0.27 -9.38
CA GLY A 171 -12.12 -0.16 -10.78
C GLY A 171 -13.48 -0.32 -11.45
N LEU A 172 -14.42 -1.02 -10.80
CA LEU A 172 -15.79 -1.22 -11.29
C LEU A 172 -16.57 0.08 -11.36
N TRP A 173 -16.48 0.92 -10.32
CA TRP A 173 -17.15 2.22 -10.29
C TRP A 173 -16.66 3.16 -11.41
N THR A 174 -15.38 3.07 -11.77
CA THR A 174 -14.77 3.87 -12.83
C THR A 174 -15.15 3.35 -14.22
N ASN A 175 -15.07 2.03 -14.44
CA ASN A 175 -15.25 1.42 -15.76
C ASN A 175 -16.71 1.19 -16.16
N PHE A 176 -17.64 1.07 -15.20
CA PHE A 176 -19.05 0.78 -15.46
C PHE A 176 -19.98 1.79 -14.77
N PRO A 177 -20.10 3.03 -15.30
CA PRO A 177 -20.89 4.10 -14.67
C PRO A 177 -22.36 3.76 -14.43
N GLU A 178 -22.98 2.98 -15.32
CA GLU A 178 -24.39 2.57 -15.23
C GLU A 178 -24.67 1.64 -14.04
N ASP A 179 -23.63 0.94 -13.56
CA ASP A 179 -23.76 -0.07 -12.50
C ASP A 179 -23.25 0.43 -11.13
N ARG A 180 -22.86 1.71 -11.02
CA ARG A 180 -22.29 2.29 -9.79
C ARG A 180 -23.16 2.06 -8.56
N ALA A 181 -24.47 2.25 -8.70
CA ALA A 181 -25.41 2.06 -7.59
C ALA A 181 -25.38 0.62 -7.07
N MET A 182 -25.28 -0.36 -7.97
CA MET A 182 -25.19 -1.78 -7.62
C MET A 182 -23.91 -2.09 -6.83
N TYR A 183 -22.75 -1.58 -7.28
CA TYR A 183 -21.48 -1.81 -6.57
C TYR A 183 -21.43 -1.13 -5.21
N LEU A 184 -21.97 0.09 -5.11
CA LEU A 184 -22.11 0.78 -3.85
C LEU A 184 -23.04 0.01 -2.91
N ASP A 185 -24.16 -0.50 -3.38
CA ASP A 185 -25.07 -1.29 -2.54
C ASP A 185 -24.44 -2.60 -2.04
N ALA A 186 -23.63 -3.26 -2.88
CA ALA A 186 -22.90 -4.46 -2.51
C ALA A 186 -21.86 -4.20 -1.41
N MET A 187 -21.21 -3.03 -1.43
CA MET A 187 -20.10 -2.70 -0.54
C MET A 187 -20.47 -1.78 0.64
N LYS A 188 -21.76 -1.45 0.80
CA LYS A 188 -22.22 -0.41 1.76
C LYS A 188 -21.86 -0.65 3.22
N ASN A 189 -21.65 -1.91 3.62
CA ASN A 189 -21.33 -2.30 4.99
C ASN A 189 -19.84 -2.66 5.18
N SER A 190 -19.03 -2.58 4.13
CA SER A 190 -17.63 -2.97 4.16
C SER A 190 -16.76 -1.91 4.84
N ILE A 191 -15.91 -2.33 5.77
CA ILE A 191 -15.02 -1.45 6.54
C ILE A 191 -13.58 -1.49 6.04
N GLY A 192 -13.03 -2.70 5.88
CA GLY A 192 -11.64 -2.93 5.48
C GLY A 192 -10.66 -2.96 6.65
N PHE A 193 -9.45 -2.44 6.44
CA PHE A 193 -8.38 -2.40 7.44
C PHE A 193 -8.67 -1.43 8.60
N GLN A 194 -7.73 -1.31 9.55
CA GLN A 194 -7.82 -0.41 10.69
C GLN A 194 -7.94 1.07 10.30
N ASP A 195 -7.39 1.44 9.14
CA ASP A 195 -7.53 2.77 8.54
C ASP A 195 -8.88 2.98 7.84
N LYS A 196 -9.77 1.97 7.87
CA LYS A 196 -11.10 1.98 7.23
C LYS A 196 -11.04 2.19 5.71
N ASN A 197 -10.01 1.67 5.04
CA ASN A 197 -9.77 1.89 3.61
C ASN A 197 -11.02 1.75 2.73
N ILE A 198 -11.76 0.65 2.87
CA ILE A 198 -12.95 0.39 2.04
C ILE A 198 -14.09 1.34 2.42
N ARG A 199 -14.35 1.56 3.72
CA ARG A 199 -15.45 2.45 4.14
C ARG A 199 -15.23 3.87 3.65
N GLN A 200 -14.01 4.39 3.78
CA GLN A 200 -13.70 5.75 3.37
C GLN A 200 -13.78 5.91 1.84
N LEU A 201 -13.27 4.95 1.07
CA LEU A 201 -13.48 4.91 -0.38
C LEU A 201 -14.98 4.91 -0.73
N TRP A 202 -15.73 4.00 -0.10
CA TRP A 202 -17.17 3.86 -0.35
C TRP A 202 -17.94 5.16 -0.09
N LEU A 203 -17.66 5.85 1.03
CA LEU A 203 -18.28 7.14 1.35
C LEU A 203 -17.98 8.17 0.27
N THR A 204 -16.72 8.31 -0.12
CA THR A 204 -16.28 9.24 -1.16
C THR A 204 -17.03 8.98 -2.47
N LEU A 205 -17.06 7.72 -2.93
CA LEU A 205 -17.76 7.32 -4.14
C LEU A 205 -19.28 7.55 -4.06
N ALA A 206 -19.91 7.20 -2.93
CA ALA A 206 -21.33 7.41 -2.71
C ALA A 206 -21.72 8.90 -2.73
N ILE A 207 -20.85 9.77 -2.19
CA ILE A 207 -21.07 11.22 -2.19
C ILE A 207 -21.01 11.79 -3.61
N VAL A 208 -20.00 11.41 -4.39
CA VAL A 208 -19.78 11.98 -5.74
C VAL A 208 -20.63 11.31 -6.82
N THR A 209 -21.27 10.18 -6.52
CA THR A 209 -22.20 9.52 -7.45
C THR A 209 -23.50 10.33 -7.53
N PRO A 210 -23.88 10.85 -8.71
CA PRO A 210 -25.15 11.54 -8.88
C PRO A 210 -26.32 10.59 -8.56
N THR A 211 -27.38 11.13 -7.96
CA THR A 211 -28.66 10.45 -7.68
C THR A 211 -28.60 9.22 -6.77
N TYR A 212 -27.42 8.77 -6.34
CA TYR A 212 -27.27 7.69 -5.38
C TYR A 212 -27.58 8.16 -3.95
N ASN A 213 -28.64 7.60 -3.35
CA ASN A 213 -28.99 7.78 -1.93
C ASN A 213 -28.99 9.26 -1.47
N GLU A 214 -29.60 10.17 -2.25
CA GLU A 214 -29.56 11.61 -2.00
C GLU A 214 -30.02 12.01 -0.59
N THR A 215 -31.01 11.31 -0.03
CA THR A 215 -31.50 11.57 1.34
C THR A 215 -30.49 11.20 2.43
N ALA A 216 -29.60 10.25 2.17
CA ALA A 216 -28.56 9.82 3.08
C ALA A 216 -27.21 10.53 2.86
N LYS A 217 -27.04 11.22 1.71
CA LYS A 217 -25.80 11.92 1.34
C LYS A 217 -25.27 12.88 2.42
N PRO A 218 -26.10 13.69 3.12
CA PRO A 218 -25.62 14.50 4.24
C PRO A 218 -24.95 13.67 5.34
N ARG A 219 -25.51 12.50 5.69
CA ARG A 219 -24.90 11.60 6.69
C ARG A 219 -23.57 11.02 6.23
N TYR A 220 -23.42 10.73 4.94
CA TYR A 220 -22.16 10.24 4.39
C TYR A 220 -21.06 11.32 4.46
N ILE A 221 -21.42 12.57 4.16
CA ILE A 221 -20.52 13.72 4.31
C ILE A 221 -20.10 13.88 5.77
N ASP A 222 -21.06 13.86 6.70
CA ASP A 222 -20.77 13.99 8.13
C ASP A 222 -19.86 12.86 8.64
N GLU A 223 -20.11 11.61 8.21
CA GLU A 223 -19.27 10.47 8.57
C GLU A 223 -17.84 10.63 8.04
N LEU A 224 -17.67 10.96 6.75
CA LEU A 224 -16.34 11.14 6.16
C LEU A 224 -15.56 12.27 6.85
N ARG A 225 -16.23 13.40 7.12
CA ARG A 225 -15.63 14.52 7.87
C ARG A 225 -15.25 14.13 9.28
N SER A 226 -16.07 13.33 9.96
CA SER A 226 -15.79 12.87 11.32
C SER A 226 -14.46 12.11 11.44
N TYR A 227 -14.05 11.38 10.40
CA TYR A 227 -12.79 10.63 10.37
C TYR A 227 -11.54 11.52 10.44
N THR A 228 -11.65 12.83 10.23
CA THR A 228 -10.54 13.78 10.40
C THR A 228 -10.24 14.11 11.87
N SER A 229 -11.18 13.81 12.77
CA SER A 229 -11.13 14.14 14.20
C SER A 229 -9.95 13.50 14.92
N PRO A 230 -9.36 14.17 15.93
CA PRO A 230 -8.34 13.57 16.80
C PRO A 230 -8.82 12.36 17.61
N ALA A 231 -10.12 12.03 17.58
CA ALA A 231 -10.66 10.79 18.15
C ALA A 231 -10.22 9.52 17.40
N TYR A 232 -9.75 9.64 16.16
CA TYR A 232 -9.30 8.51 15.34
C TYR A 232 -7.77 8.41 15.27
N SER A 233 -7.27 7.24 14.89
CA SER A 233 -5.84 7.04 14.63
C SER A 233 -5.36 7.91 13.47
N PHE A 234 -4.05 8.18 13.40
CA PHE A 234 -3.52 9.07 12.37
C PHE A 234 -3.70 8.48 10.95
N GLU A 235 -3.76 7.17 10.79
CA GLU A 235 -3.98 6.50 9.51
C GLU A 235 -5.40 6.77 8.97
N VAL A 236 -6.41 6.64 9.82
CA VAL A 236 -7.81 6.98 9.49
C VAL A 236 -7.92 8.45 9.07
N ARG A 237 -7.33 9.34 9.89
CA ARG A 237 -7.34 10.79 9.65
C ARG A 237 -6.64 11.15 8.34
N GLN A 238 -5.46 10.58 8.08
CA GLN A 238 -4.69 10.87 6.86
C GLN A 238 -5.46 10.48 5.61
N LYS A 239 -6.11 9.31 5.60
CA LYS A 239 -6.95 8.87 4.47
C LYS A 239 -8.17 9.77 4.30
N ALA A 240 -8.82 10.17 5.39
CA ALA A 240 -9.98 11.07 5.35
C ALA A 240 -9.62 12.44 4.77
N PHE A 241 -8.49 13.02 5.21
CA PHE A 241 -7.99 14.26 4.63
C PHE A 241 -7.70 14.14 3.13
N GLY A 242 -7.12 13.01 2.70
CA GLY A 242 -6.89 12.73 1.28
C GLY A 242 -8.19 12.78 0.46
N TYR A 243 -9.20 12.02 0.87
CA TYR A 243 -10.48 12.02 0.17
C TYR A 243 -11.20 13.36 0.22
N ILE A 244 -11.27 14.01 1.39
CA ILE A 244 -11.90 15.34 1.51
C ILE A 244 -11.23 16.35 0.61
N ASN A 245 -9.90 16.28 0.47
CA ASN A 245 -9.18 17.11 -0.49
C ASN A 245 -9.56 16.79 -1.93
N GLU A 246 -9.60 15.51 -2.32
CA GLU A 246 -9.97 15.11 -3.69
C GLU A 246 -11.37 15.61 -4.09
N ILE A 247 -12.35 15.53 -3.18
CA ILE A 247 -13.73 15.93 -3.45
C ILE A 247 -14.11 17.30 -2.88
N GLN A 248 -13.11 18.09 -2.47
CA GLN A 248 -13.22 19.48 -1.98
C GLN A 248 -14.28 19.68 -0.88
N LEU A 249 -14.44 18.72 0.03
CA LEU A 249 -15.46 18.72 1.10
C LEU A 249 -15.03 19.43 2.39
N TYR A 250 -14.34 20.55 2.29
CA TYR A 250 -13.90 21.30 3.46
C TYR A 250 -15.07 21.98 4.19
N ASP A 251 -15.03 21.93 5.52
CA ASP A 251 -15.75 22.83 6.41
C ASP A 251 -14.81 23.30 7.54
N GLU A 252 -15.32 24.14 8.42
CA GLU A 252 -14.55 24.68 9.55
C GLU A 252 -13.98 23.55 10.43
N THR A 253 -14.76 22.49 10.68
CA THR A 253 -14.35 21.35 11.51
C THR A 253 -13.16 20.62 10.89
N VAL A 254 -13.23 20.31 9.59
CA VAL A 254 -12.14 19.64 8.86
C VAL A 254 -10.88 20.49 8.86
N VAL A 255 -11.01 21.80 8.59
CA VAL A 255 -9.85 22.69 8.56
C VAL A 255 -9.21 22.78 9.95
N ASN A 256 -10.00 22.89 11.02
CA ASN A 256 -9.49 22.90 12.39
C ASN A 256 -8.80 21.57 12.74
N ASN A 257 -9.37 20.44 12.33
CA ASN A 257 -8.76 19.12 12.49
C ASN A 257 -7.45 18.97 11.72
N LEU A 258 -7.32 19.61 10.55
CA LEU A 258 -6.09 19.64 9.76
C LEU A 258 -5.00 20.49 10.44
N VAL A 259 -5.37 21.65 11.00
CA VAL A 259 -4.47 22.44 11.85
C VAL A 259 -3.99 21.61 13.04
N ASN A 260 -4.89 20.87 13.70
CA ASN A 260 -4.50 19.96 14.78
C ASN A 260 -3.51 18.88 14.33
N ALA A 261 -3.75 18.27 13.16
CA ALA A 261 -2.84 17.28 12.58
C ALA A 261 -1.44 17.86 12.28
N SER A 262 -1.35 19.15 11.94
CA SER A 262 -0.10 19.86 11.63
C SER A 262 0.88 20.02 12.81
N VAL A 263 0.45 19.68 14.04
CA VAL A 263 1.27 19.67 15.25
C VAL A 263 1.36 18.30 15.92
N HIS A 264 0.93 17.24 15.24
CA HIS A 264 0.90 15.89 15.78
C HIS A 264 2.30 15.33 16.12
N HIS A 265 2.38 14.44 17.12
CA HIS A 265 3.65 13.85 17.59
C HIS A 265 4.29 12.90 16.57
N ASN A 266 3.48 12.16 15.80
CA ASN A 266 3.96 11.40 14.65
C ASN A 266 4.43 12.36 13.55
N TRP A 267 5.75 12.45 13.35
CA TRP A 267 6.36 13.42 12.45
C TRP A 267 5.98 13.22 10.98
N ARG A 268 5.73 11.98 10.53
CA ARG A 268 5.33 11.68 9.14
C ARG A 268 3.93 12.23 8.87
N PHE A 269 2.97 11.85 9.71
CA PHE A 269 1.59 12.35 9.61
C PHE A 269 1.53 13.87 9.72
N ARG A 270 2.28 14.44 10.68
CA ARG A 270 2.40 15.89 10.85
C ARG A 270 2.87 16.56 9.56
N ASN A 271 3.93 16.06 8.93
CA ASN A 271 4.47 16.67 7.72
C ASN A 271 3.49 16.55 6.54
N THR A 272 2.79 15.42 6.38
CA THR A 272 1.73 15.26 5.39
C THR A 272 0.58 16.27 5.60
N ALA A 273 0.12 16.44 6.85
CA ALA A 273 -0.92 17.41 7.18
C ALA A 273 -0.48 18.86 6.89
N ARG A 274 0.79 19.19 7.12
CA ARG A 274 1.35 20.51 6.80
C ARG A 274 1.35 20.78 5.30
N GLN A 275 1.82 19.82 4.50
CA GLN A 275 1.80 19.94 3.03
C GLN A 275 0.38 20.16 2.52
N LEU A 276 -0.60 19.41 3.04
CA LEU A 276 -2.00 19.60 2.66
C LEU A 276 -2.54 20.95 3.10
N LEU A 277 -2.23 21.40 4.32
CA LEU A 277 -2.68 22.69 4.82
C LEU A 277 -2.12 23.85 3.99
N ASP A 278 -0.87 23.76 3.54
CA ASP A 278 -0.26 24.76 2.64
C ASP A 278 -1.06 24.87 1.33
N GLU A 279 -1.51 23.75 0.76
CA GLU A 279 -2.39 23.74 -0.41
C GLU A 279 -3.78 24.34 -0.11
N VAL A 280 -4.39 23.96 1.02
CA VAL A 280 -5.72 24.45 1.44
C VAL A 280 -5.72 25.96 1.69
N LEU A 281 -4.64 26.50 2.25
CA LEU A 281 -4.47 27.92 2.55
C LEU A 281 -4.33 28.81 1.31
N LYS A 282 -4.14 28.22 0.12
CA LYS A 282 -4.24 28.97 -1.14
C LYS A 282 -5.64 29.52 -1.36
N ASN A 283 -6.66 28.95 -0.71
CA ASN A 283 -8.00 29.53 -0.68
C ASN A 283 -8.06 30.70 0.33
N PRO A 284 -8.27 31.95 -0.13
CA PRO A 284 -8.27 33.12 0.76
C PRO A 284 -9.36 33.07 1.82
N GLY A 285 -10.53 32.48 1.50
CA GLY A 285 -11.64 32.36 2.45
C GLY A 285 -11.28 31.49 3.66
N ILE A 286 -10.54 30.40 3.43
CA ILE A 286 -10.07 29.52 4.51
C ILE A 286 -8.97 30.21 5.33
N LYS A 287 -8.01 30.87 4.66
CA LYS A 287 -6.95 31.63 5.33
C LYS A 287 -7.53 32.71 6.27
N GLU A 288 -8.50 33.47 5.81
CA GLU A 288 -9.16 34.50 6.63
C GLU A 288 -10.04 33.91 7.74
N ALA A 289 -10.72 32.78 7.49
CA ALA A 289 -11.47 32.09 8.54
C ALA A 289 -10.56 31.64 9.69
N LEU A 290 -9.41 31.03 9.38
CA LEU A 290 -8.42 30.61 10.37
C LEU A 290 -7.80 31.78 11.16
N LYS A 291 -7.57 32.93 10.52
CA LYS A 291 -7.11 34.13 11.24
C LYS A 291 -8.15 34.60 12.27
N ARG A 292 -9.44 34.57 11.93
CA ARG A 292 -10.53 34.97 12.85
C ARG A 292 -10.68 34.00 14.02
N THR A 293 -10.45 32.71 13.81
CA THR A 293 -10.54 31.68 14.86
C THR A 293 -9.23 31.41 15.57
N MET A 294 -8.16 32.19 15.33
CA MET A 294 -6.82 31.98 15.89
C MET A 294 -6.84 31.71 17.41
N ASN A 295 -7.73 32.37 18.16
CA ASN A 295 -7.81 32.26 19.61
C ASN A 295 -8.33 30.90 20.11
N SER A 296 -9.07 30.13 19.31
CA SER A 296 -9.62 28.82 19.69
C SER A 296 -8.57 27.69 19.66
N PHE A 297 -7.43 27.91 19.01
CA PHE A 297 -6.36 26.93 18.89
C PHE A 297 -5.46 26.83 20.13
N THR A 298 -4.83 25.67 20.29
CA THR A 298 -3.78 25.44 21.28
C THR A 298 -2.52 26.27 20.99
N ASN A 299 -1.63 26.41 21.97
CA ASN A 299 -0.38 27.16 21.78
C ASN A 299 0.50 26.57 20.67
N ALA A 300 0.56 25.25 20.54
CA ALA A 300 1.34 24.59 19.49
C ALA A 300 0.78 24.93 18.09
N GLU A 301 -0.54 24.86 17.93
CA GLU A 301 -1.25 25.18 16.68
C GLU A 301 -1.10 26.66 16.32
N LYS A 302 -1.29 27.57 17.30
CA LYS A 302 -1.08 29.02 17.14
C LYS A 302 0.34 29.33 16.65
N ASN A 303 1.35 28.78 17.32
CA ASN A 303 2.75 29.01 16.94
C ASN A 303 3.04 28.54 15.51
N TYR A 304 2.47 27.40 15.12
CA TYR A 304 2.63 26.90 13.76
C TYR A 304 1.89 27.80 12.74
N LEU A 305 0.64 28.18 13.00
CA LEU A 305 -0.15 29.06 12.14
C LEU A 305 0.49 30.46 11.97
N SER A 306 0.97 31.06 13.06
CA SER A 306 1.65 32.36 13.00
C SER A 306 2.90 32.30 12.12
N ARG A 307 3.67 31.21 12.20
CA ARG A 307 4.86 31.02 11.35
C ARG A 307 4.48 30.96 9.87
N ILE A 308 3.52 30.12 9.49
CA ILE A 308 3.12 29.98 8.08
C ILE A 308 2.44 31.24 7.51
N PHE A 309 1.72 32.01 8.34
CA PHE A 309 1.12 33.29 7.90
C PHE A 309 2.14 34.42 7.76
N SER A 310 3.31 34.31 8.40
CA SER A 310 4.42 35.26 8.22
C SER A 310 5.31 34.92 7.02
N GLU A 311 5.33 33.65 6.61
CA GLU A 311 6.12 33.13 5.49
C GLU A 311 5.39 33.26 4.12
N GLN A 312 4.08 33.57 4.11
CA GLN A 312 3.20 33.65 2.92
C GLN A 312 2.46 34.98 2.78
#